data_AF-A0A6A0HD83-F1
#
_entry.id   AF-A0A6A0HD83-F1
#
_cell.length_a   1.000
_cell.length_b   1.000
_cell.length_c   1.000
_cell.angle_alpha   90.00
_cell.angle_beta   90.00
_cell.angle_gamma   90.00
#
_symmetry.space_group_name_H-M   'P 1'
#
loop_
_entity.id
_entity.type
_entity.pdbx_description
1 polymer ?
#
loop_
_entity_poly.entity_id
_entity_poly.type
_entity_poly.pdbx_seq_one_letter_code
_entity_poly.pdbx_strand_id
1 'polypeptide(L)'
;MQRHIKVLVWVMTQPKNHKTKAMSVRDTWGKRVDMLLFMSSKEDDSLPTVKLNVTERYDHLWGKTKEAFKYVHQHYIDDYDWFMKTDDDTFVVVENLRYMLSLYNPEIPIYFGCKFKKFYPHGFMSGVRKFVEEALKKPKKCKATEEKGAEDVEM
;
A
#
# COMPACT_ATOMS: atom_id res chain seq x y z
N MET A 1 2.12 -29.90 -6.20
CA MET A 1 2.56 -28.95 -5.16
C MET A 1 2.10 -27.57 -5.59
N GLN A 2 1.16 -26.93 -4.88
CA GLN A 2 0.75 -25.55 -5.22
C GLN A 2 1.85 -24.59 -4.78
N ARG A 3 2.24 -23.65 -5.66
CA ARG A 3 3.20 -22.58 -5.35
C ARG A 3 2.61 -21.71 -4.24
N HIS A 4 3.38 -21.49 -3.17
CA HIS A 4 3.00 -20.57 -2.11
C HIS A 4 3.16 -19.13 -2.61
N ILE A 5 2.05 -18.42 -2.79
CA ILE A 5 2.04 -17.01 -3.22
C ILE A 5 2.41 -16.13 -2.04
N LYS A 6 3.51 -15.37 -2.17
CA LYS A 6 4.00 -14.42 -1.17
C LYS A 6 3.34 -13.06 -1.34
N VAL A 7 2.62 -12.60 -0.33
CA VAL A 7 1.90 -11.33 -0.33
C VAL A 7 2.44 -10.42 0.78
N LEU A 8 2.91 -9.24 0.37
CA LEU A 8 3.21 -8.14 1.28
C LEU A 8 2.01 -7.19 1.33
N VAL A 9 1.59 -6.85 2.54
CA VAL A 9 0.56 -5.84 2.80
C VAL A 9 1.16 -4.69 3.60
N TRP A 10 0.98 -3.46 3.12
CA TRP A 10 1.22 -2.28 3.94
C TRP A 10 -0.08 -1.56 4.25
N VAL A 11 -0.23 -1.21 5.52
CA VAL A 11 -1.40 -0.56 6.09
C VAL A 11 -1.06 0.91 6.31
N MET A 12 -1.83 1.81 5.69
CA MET A 12 -1.75 3.24 5.97
C MET A 12 -2.42 3.53 7.31
N THR A 13 -1.68 4.08 8.27
CA THR A 13 -2.22 4.40 9.60
C THR A 13 -1.53 5.62 10.20
N GLN A 14 -2.14 6.23 11.20
CA GLN A 14 -1.65 7.43 11.89
C GLN A 14 -1.47 7.16 13.39
N PRO A 15 -0.63 7.92 14.11
CA PRO A 15 -0.30 7.63 15.50
C PRO A 15 -1.51 7.45 16.42
N LYS A 16 -2.56 8.25 16.22
CA LYS A 16 -3.80 8.17 17.02
C LYS A 16 -4.59 6.86 16.82
N ASN A 17 -4.34 6.15 15.71
CA ASN A 17 -5.03 4.91 15.35
C ASN A 17 -4.23 3.66 15.70
N HIS A 18 -2.98 3.79 16.15
CA HIS A 18 -2.10 2.65 16.43
C HIS A 18 -2.74 1.67 17.40
N LYS A 19 -3.19 2.17 18.56
CA LYS A 19 -3.76 1.33 19.63
C LYS A 19 -5.23 0.95 19.43
N THR A 20 -5.93 1.56 18.48
CA THR A 20 -7.38 1.36 18.30
C THR A 20 -7.69 0.52 17.06
N LYS A 21 -7.14 0.90 15.91
CA LYS A 21 -7.41 0.27 14.62
C LYS A 21 -6.27 -0.63 14.15
N ALA A 22 -5.04 -0.12 14.13
CA ALA A 22 -3.90 -0.84 13.57
C ALA A 22 -3.58 -2.14 14.36
N MET A 23 -3.67 -2.12 15.69
CA MET A 23 -3.56 -3.35 16.49
C MET A 23 -4.60 -4.40 16.11
N SER A 24 -5.84 -4.00 15.77
CA SER A 24 -6.88 -4.94 15.35
C SER A 24 -6.52 -5.63 14.03
N VAL A 25 -5.92 -4.89 13.08
CA VAL A 25 -5.39 -5.48 11.84
C VAL A 25 -4.26 -6.48 12.15
N ARG A 26 -3.27 -6.08 12.98
CA ARG A 26 -2.16 -6.93 13.43
C ARG A 26 -2.68 -8.21 14.10
N ASP A 27 -3.69 -8.10 14.94
CA ASP A 27 -4.14 -9.20 15.79
C ASP A 27 -5.09 -10.17 15.10
N THR A 28 -5.66 -9.78 13.96
CA THR A 28 -6.63 -10.56 13.20
C THR A 28 -6.06 -11.08 11.88
N TRP A 29 -6.53 -10.55 10.74
CA TRP A 29 -6.22 -11.03 9.40
C TRP A 29 -4.76 -10.76 9.01
N GLY A 30 -4.13 -9.73 9.58
CA GLY A 30 -2.74 -9.38 9.31
C GLY A 30 -1.74 -10.48 9.67
N LYS A 31 -2.09 -11.41 10.57
CA LYS A 31 -1.25 -12.58 10.91
C LYS A 31 -1.13 -13.59 9.77
N ARG A 32 -1.97 -13.50 8.75
CA ARG A 32 -2.09 -14.50 7.67
C ARG A 32 -1.38 -14.09 6.38
N VAL A 33 -0.85 -12.86 6.32
CA VAL A 33 -0.03 -12.39 5.19
C VAL A 33 1.44 -12.68 5.45
N ASP A 34 2.27 -12.68 4.41
CA ASP A 34 3.68 -13.06 4.53
C ASP A 34 4.55 -11.92 5.05
N MET A 35 4.12 -10.67 4.83
CA MET A 35 4.71 -9.48 5.42
C MET A 35 3.63 -8.43 5.67
N LEU A 36 3.63 -7.86 6.87
CA LEU A 36 2.72 -6.82 7.29
C LEU A 36 3.50 -5.61 7.78
N LEU A 37 3.29 -4.47 7.13
CA LEU A 37 3.92 -3.20 7.50
C LEU A 37 2.85 -2.17 7.88
N PHE A 38 3.13 -1.33 8.88
CA PHE A 38 2.28 -0.19 9.21
C PHE A 38 2.99 1.12 8.86
N MET A 39 2.50 1.82 7.85
CA MET A 39 3.08 3.07 7.35
C MET A 39 2.55 4.24 8.17
N SER A 40 3.40 4.86 8.98
CA SER A 40 3.00 5.94 9.90
C SER A 40 4.07 7.01 10.08
N SER A 41 3.70 8.21 10.50
CA SER A 41 4.66 9.30 10.81
C SER A 41 5.45 9.11 12.11
N LYS A 42 4.96 8.24 13.00
CA LYS A 42 5.59 7.93 14.28
C LYS A 42 5.79 6.43 14.40
N GLU A 43 6.90 6.06 14.99
CA GLU A 43 7.19 4.68 15.39
C GLU A 43 6.34 4.26 16.59
N ASP A 44 6.00 2.98 16.64
CA ASP A 44 5.30 2.34 17.77
C ASP A 44 5.81 0.90 17.88
N ASP A 45 6.51 0.60 18.97
CA ASP A 45 7.15 -0.70 19.24
C ASP A 45 6.17 -1.87 19.32
N SER A 46 4.87 -1.60 19.48
CA SER A 46 3.85 -2.65 19.49
C SER A 46 3.43 -3.09 18.09
N LEU A 47 3.77 -2.34 17.04
CA LEU A 47 3.41 -2.62 15.66
C LEU A 47 4.68 -2.72 14.80
N PRO A 48 4.71 -3.53 13.74
CA PRO A 48 5.79 -3.49 12.74
C PRO A 48 5.69 -2.20 11.91
N THR A 49 6.00 -1.07 12.56
CA THR A 49 5.81 0.27 12.04
C THR A 49 6.99 0.69 11.19
N VAL A 50 6.71 1.28 10.04
CA VAL A 50 7.67 2.00 9.22
C VAL A 50 7.40 3.49 9.40
N LYS A 51 8.37 4.18 10.01
CA LYS A 51 8.30 5.63 10.21
C LYS A 51 8.59 6.36 8.90
N LEU A 52 7.55 6.97 8.33
CA LEU A 52 7.66 7.84 7.16
C LEU A 52 7.89 9.29 7.60
N ASN A 53 8.85 9.96 7.00
CA ASN A 53 9.16 11.36 7.30
C ASN A 53 8.19 12.32 6.59
N VAL A 54 6.93 12.34 7.02
CA VAL A 54 5.85 13.14 6.44
C VAL A 54 4.98 13.79 7.51
N THR A 55 4.32 14.88 7.16
CA THR A 55 3.36 15.56 8.05
C THR A 55 2.02 14.82 8.09
N GLU A 56 1.51 14.44 9.27
CA GLU A 56 0.17 13.82 9.39
C GLU A 56 -0.94 14.84 9.22
N ARG A 57 -1.45 14.94 7.99
CA ARG A 57 -2.69 15.65 7.69
C ARG A 57 -3.44 14.93 6.56
N TYR A 58 -4.76 15.06 6.57
CA TYR A 58 -5.60 14.44 5.54
C TYR A 58 -5.24 14.93 4.13
N ASP A 59 -4.93 16.21 3.98
CA ASP A 59 -4.48 16.79 2.71
C ASP A 59 -3.04 16.38 2.32
N HIS A 60 -2.30 15.67 3.18
CA HIS A 60 -0.93 15.17 2.93
C HIS A 60 -0.88 13.64 2.75
N LEU A 61 -2.04 12.97 2.65
CA LEU A 61 -2.13 11.52 2.44
C LEU A 61 -1.42 11.08 1.16
N TRP A 62 -1.41 11.94 0.14
CA TRP A 62 -0.69 11.66 -1.09
C TRP A 62 0.83 11.58 -0.89
N GLY A 63 1.42 12.56 -0.20
CA GLY A 63 2.84 12.54 0.17
C GLY A 63 3.21 11.27 0.93
N LYS A 64 2.42 10.92 1.94
CA LYS A 64 2.61 9.70 2.73
C LYS A 64 2.53 8.43 1.89
N THR A 65 1.58 8.36 0.97
CA THR A 65 1.43 7.22 0.06
C THR A 65 2.64 7.08 -0.85
N LYS A 66 3.15 8.17 -1.43
CA LYS A 66 4.38 8.13 -2.24
C LYS A 66 5.58 7.62 -1.46
N GLU A 67 5.76 8.06 -0.21
CA GLU A 67 6.86 7.56 0.64
C GLU A 67 6.69 6.07 0.99
N ALA A 68 5.46 5.60 1.24
CA ALA A 68 5.19 4.17 1.42
C ALA A 68 5.55 3.36 0.17
N PHE A 69 5.16 3.81 -1.02
CA PHE A 69 5.52 3.16 -2.29
C PHE A 69 7.04 3.10 -2.50
N LYS A 70 7.75 4.20 -2.25
CA LYS A 70 9.23 4.24 -2.33
C LYS A 70 9.86 3.25 -1.36
N TYR A 71 9.38 3.21 -0.11
CA TYR A 71 9.91 2.31 0.90
C TYR A 71 9.72 0.85 0.51
N VAL A 72 8.50 0.46 0.11
CA VAL A 72 8.19 -0.91 -0.32
C VAL A 72 9.01 -1.29 -1.54
N HIS A 73 9.13 -0.39 -2.52
CA HIS A 73 9.94 -0.63 -3.71
C HIS A 73 11.42 -0.85 -3.36
N GLN A 74 12.00 0.01 -2.52
CA GLN A 74 13.41 -0.06 -2.18
C GLN A 74 13.78 -1.32 -1.37
N HIS A 75 12.89 -1.81 -0.51
CA HIS A 75 13.23 -2.86 0.46
C HIS A 75 12.67 -4.24 0.12
N TYR A 76 11.61 -4.33 -0.68
CA TYR A 76 10.84 -5.58 -0.82
C TYR A 76 10.43 -5.93 -2.25
N ILE A 77 10.74 -5.12 -3.27
CA ILE A 77 10.19 -5.30 -4.61
C ILE A 77 10.51 -6.66 -5.24
N ASP A 78 11.68 -7.21 -4.92
CA ASP A 78 12.17 -8.48 -5.47
C ASP A 78 11.91 -9.69 -4.53
N ASP A 79 11.32 -9.46 -3.35
CA ASP A 79 11.14 -10.51 -2.31
C ASP A 79 9.73 -11.14 -2.29
N TYR A 80 8.74 -10.44 -2.86
CA TYR A 80 7.31 -10.79 -2.80
C TYR A 80 6.68 -10.84 -4.19
N ASP A 81 5.69 -11.74 -4.35
CA ASP A 81 4.96 -11.89 -5.61
C ASP A 81 3.91 -10.78 -5.79
N TRP A 82 3.27 -10.37 -4.69
CA TRP A 82 2.16 -9.41 -4.71
C TRP A 82 2.23 -8.40 -3.57
N PHE A 83 1.67 -7.23 -3.86
CA PHE A 83 1.76 -6.02 -3.05
C PHE A 83 0.36 -5.42 -2.88
N MET A 84 -0.10 -5.23 -1.65
CA MET A 84 -1.41 -4.65 -1.35
C MET A 84 -1.29 -3.48 -0.37
N LYS A 85 -1.81 -2.32 -0.79
CA LYS A 85 -2.10 -1.18 0.09
C LYS A 85 -3.46 -1.39 0.75
N THR A 86 -3.57 -1.12 2.03
CA THR A 86 -4.86 -0.99 2.73
C THR A 86 -4.86 0.17 3.72
N ASP A 87 -6.04 0.54 4.21
CA ASP A 87 -6.18 1.43 5.36
C ASP A 87 -6.35 0.62 6.66
N ASP A 88 -6.23 1.30 7.81
CA ASP A 88 -6.31 0.68 9.14
C ASP A 88 -7.72 0.23 9.57
N ASP A 89 -8.76 0.55 8.80
CA ASP A 89 -10.13 0.07 8.97
C ASP A 89 -10.57 -0.91 7.87
N THR A 90 -9.63 -1.46 7.10
CA THR A 90 -9.89 -2.53 6.13
C THR A 90 -9.85 -3.92 6.78
N PHE A 91 -10.75 -4.81 6.35
CA PHE A 91 -10.71 -6.23 6.67
C PHE A 91 -10.50 -7.06 5.40
N VAL A 92 -9.57 -8.03 5.44
CA VAL A 92 -9.22 -8.88 4.29
C VAL A 92 -9.38 -10.35 4.66
N VAL A 93 -10.09 -11.10 3.81
CA VAL A 93 -10.09 -12.58 3.86
C VAL A 93 -8.88 -13.06 3.05
N VAL A 94 -7.76 -13.29 3.72
CA VAL A 94 -6.44 -13.53 3.09
C VAL A 94 -6.43 -14.81 2.25
N GLU A 95 -7.20 -15.82 2.63
CA GLU A 95 -7.37 -17.06 1.87
C GLU A 95 -8.00 -16.80 0.51
N ASN A 96 -9.04 -15.96 0.46
CA ASN A 96 -9.70 -15.57 -0.80
C ASN A 96 -8.76 -14.69 -1.65
N LEU A 97 -8.00 -13.79 -1.02
CA LEU A 97 -7.00 -12.98 -1.70
C LEU A 97 -5.95 -13.89 -2.37
N ARG A 98 -5.34 -14.81 -1.63
CA ARG A 98 -4.33 -15.75 -2.16
C ARG A 98 -4.89 -16.64 -3.25
N TYR A 99 -6.11 -17.14 -3.08
CA TYR A 99 -6.78 -17.94 -4.10
C TYR A 99 -6.94 -17.15 -5.41
N MET A 100 -7.44 -15.91 -5.34
CA MET A 100 -7.59 -15.04 -6.51
C MET A 100 -6.24 -14.76 -7.18
N LEU A 101 -5.22 -14.40 -6.40
CA LEU A 101 -3.89 -14.08 -6.92
C LEU A 101 -3.17 -15.30 -7.53
N SER A 102 -3.47 -16.51 -7.05
CA SER A 102 -2.87 -17.75 -7.56
C SER A 102 -3.19 -18.05 -9.03
N LEU A 103 -4.22 -17.39 -9.57
CA LEU A 103 -4.66 -17.54 -10.96
C LEU A 103 -3.84 -16.68 -11.95
N TYR A 104 -2.98 -15.79 -11.45
CA TYR A 104 -2.25 -14.82 -12.26
C TYR A 104 -0.73 -14.99 -12.11
N ASN A 105 0.00 -14.66 -13.18
CA ASN A 105 1.47 -14.63 -13.15
C ASN A 105 1.94 -13.28 -12.54
N PRO A 106 2.67 -13.28 -11.41
CA PRO A 106 3.13 -12.04 -10.75
C PRO A 106 4.14 -11.24 -11.59
N GLU A 107 4.79 -11.85 -12.57
CA GLU A 107 5.70 -11.15 -13.49
C GLU A 107 4.97 -10.25 -14.49
N ILE A 108 3.65 -10.44 -14.65
CA ILE A 108 2.83 -9.62 -15.53
C ILE A 108 2.36 -8.39 -14.74
N PRO A 109 2.56 -7.17 -15.25
CA PRO A 109 2.19 -5.94 -14.54
C PRO A 109 0.67 -5.76 -14.54
N ILE A 110 0.01 -6.38 -13.56
CA ILE A 110 -1.43 -6.35 -13.33
C ILE A 110 -1.70 -5.64 -12.00
N TYR A 111 -2.82 -4.92 -11.92
CA TYR A 111 -3.34 -4.38 -10.68
C TYR A 111 -4.80 -4.79 -10.50
N PHE A 112 -5.23 -4.92 -9.25
CA PHE A 112 -6.60 -5.19 -8.86
C PHE A 112 -7.10 -4.12 -7.90
N GLY A 113 -8.39 -3.81 -7.98
CA GLY A 113 -9.04 -2.90 -7.05
C GLY A 113 -10.32 -2.31 -7.61
N CYS A 114 -10.97 -1.47 -6.82
CA CYS A 114 -12.17 -0.75 -7.22
C CYS A 114 -11.79 0.55 -7.95
N LYS A 115 -12.00 0.60 -9.28
CA LYS A 115 -11.70 1.81 -10.05
C LYS A 115 -12.60 2.96 -9.64
N PHE A 116 -12.02 3.98 -9.03
CA PHE A 116 -12.74 5.19 -8.66
C PHE A 116 -12.95 6.08 -9.90
N LYS A 117 -14.13 5.97 -10.51
CA LYS A 117 -14.47 6.66 -11.79
C LYS A 117 -15.07 8.06 -11.61
N LYS A 118 -15.20 8.56 -10.37
CA LYS A 118 -15.93 9.80 -10.09
C LYS A 118 -15.26 11.04 -10.67
N PHE A 119 -13.93 11.10 -10.65
CA PHE A 119 -13.15 12.27 -11.08
C PHE A 119 -12.42 12.07 -12.41
N TYR A 120 -12.13 10.82 -12.79
CA TYR A 120 -11.46 10.48 -14.05
C TYR A 120 -12.15 9.30 -14.73
N PRO A 121 -12.57 9.44 -16.01
CA PRO A 121 -13.28 8.38 -16.75
C PRO A 121 -12.53 7.06 -16.86
N HIS A 122 -11.19 7.12 -16.86
CA HIS A 122 -10.34 5.93 -17.00
C HIS A 122 -9.96 5.29 -15.65
N GLY A 123 -10.22 5.97 -14.53
CA GLY A 123 -9.69 5.62 -13.21
C GLY A 123 -8.16 5.59 -13.21
N PHE A 124 -7.56 5.52 -12.03
CA PHE A 124 -6.15 5.19 -11.89
C PHE A 124 -5.98 4.17 -10.76
N MET A 125 -5.02 3.27 -10.95
CA MET A 125 -4.32 2.50 -9.93
C MET A 125 -2.99 2.10 -10.53
N SER A 126 -1.91 2.23 -9.78
CA SER A 126 -0.56 1.95 -10.27
C SER A 126 0.08 0.81 -9.50
N GLY A 127 0.70 -0.13 -10.23
CA GLY A 127 1.54 -1.16 -9.63
C GLY A 127 2.83 -0.55 -9.07
N VAL A 128 3.32 -1.08 -7.93
CA VAL A 128 4.44 -0.50 -7.16
C VAL A 128 5.65 -0.16 -8.03
N ARG A 129 6.13 -1.12 -8.84
CA ARG A 129 7.31 -0.94 -9.69
C ARG A 129 7.15 0.20 -10.70
N LYS A 130 6.10 0.14 -11.51
CA LYS A 130 5.83 1.16 -12.54
C LYS A 130 5.56 2.53 -11.93
N PHE A 131 4.91 2.57 -10.77
CA PHE A 131 4.68 3.82 -10.05
C PHE A 131 6.01 4.49 -9.68
N VAL A 132 6.91 3.77 -9.01
CA VAL A 132 8.17 4.33 -8.53
C VAL A 132 9.16 4.58 -9.66
N GLU A 133 9.31 3.64 -10.60
CA GLU A 133 10.33 3.70 -11.63
C GLU A 133 9.95 4.62 -12.80
N GLU A 134 8.65 4.79 -13.08
CA GLU A 134 8.18 5.61 -14.21
C GLU A 134 7.35 6.82 -13.82
N ALA A 135 6.32 6.65 -12.96
CA ALA A 135 5.36 7.72 -12.69
C ALA A 135 5.98 8.82 -11.83
N LEU A 136 6.66 8.48 -10.73
CA LEU A 136 7.33 9.43 -9.85
C LEU A 136 8.45 10.21 -10.54
N LYS A 137 9.10 9.63 -11.56
CA LYS A 137 10.17 10.29 -12.32
C LYS A 137 9.65 11.27 -13.38
N LYS A 138 8.34 11.31 -13.63
CA LYS A 138 7.70 12.12 -14.68
C LYS A 138 6.76 13.15 -14.05
N PRO A 139 7.19 14.42 -13.86
CA PRO A 139 6.37 15.46 -13.24
C PRO A 139 5.02 15.70 -13.93
N LYS A 140 4.94 15.47 -15.25
CA LYS A 140 3.69 15.57 -16.02
C LYS A 140 2.67 14.44 -15.73
N LYS A 141 3.12 13.33 -15.12
CA LYS A 141 2.28 12.17 -14.78
C LYS A 141 1.98 12.09 -13.29
N CYS A 142 2.86 12.61 -12.45
CA CYS A 142 2.73 12.57 -11.00
C CYS A 142 3.29 13.85 -10.38
N LYS A 143 2.56 14.44 -9.42
CA LYS A 143 3.05 15.53 -8.58
C LYS A 143 4.09 15.01 -7.59
N ALA A 144 5.29 14.70 -8.10
CA ALA A 144 6.32 13.99 -7.35
C ALA A 144 6.81 14.77 -6.11
N THR A 145 6.93 16.10 -6.22
CA THR A 145 7.49 16.98 -5.18
C THR A 145 6.45 17.54 -4.21
N GLU A 146 5.16 17.43 -4.49
CA GLU A 146 4.09 17.99 -3.63
C GLU A 146 3.60 16.95 -2.63
N GLU A 147 3.63 17.25 -1.33
CA GLU A 147 3.03 16.36 -0.33
C GLU A 147 1.49 16.46 -0.34
N LYS A 148 0.97 17.62 -0.75
CA LYS A 148 -0.46 17.89 -0.77
C LYS A 148 -1.16 17.14 -1.91
N GLY A 149 -2.31 16.55 -1.60
CA GLY A 149 -3.15 15.88 -2.59
C GLY A 149 -4.17 14.96 -1.95
N ALA A 150 -5.32 14.81 -2.61
CA ALA A 150 -6.27 13.76 -2.28
C ALA A 150 -5.74 12.46 -2.90
N GLU A 151 -5.35 11.51 -2.06
CA GLU A 151 -4.74 10.26 -2.52
C GLU A 151 -5.64 9.49 -3.49
N ASP A 152 -6.95 9.42 -3.23
CA ASP A 152 -7.96 8.77 -4.09
C ASP A 152 -8.07 9.35 -5.51
N VAL A 153 -7.50 10.55 -5.73
CA VAL A 153 -7.55 11.29 -6.98
C VAL A 153 -6.20 11.25 -7.71
N GLU A 154 -5.10 11.09 -6.97
CA GLU A 154 -3.72 11.20 -7.47
C GLU A 154 -3.04 9.83 -7.67
N MET A 155 -3.55 8.77 -7.04
CA MET A 155 -3.11 7.38 -7.25
C MET A 155 -3.60 6.84 -8.57
#